data_AF-A0A1H8QDA3-F1
#
_entry.id   AF-A0A1H8QDA3-F1
#
_cell.length_a   1.000
_cell.length_b   1.000
_cell.length_c   1.000
_cell.angle_alpha   90.00
_cell.angle_beta   90.00
_cell.angle_gamma   90.00
#
_symmetry.space_group_name_H-M   'P 1'
#
loop_
_entity.id
_entity.type
_entity.pdbx_description
1 polymer ?
#
loop_
_entity_poly.entity_id
_entity_poly.type
_entity_poly.pdbx_seq_one_letter_code
_entity_poly.pdbx_strand_id
1 'polypeptide(L)'
;MRESDQGIFERVSSVFDDETLSNAIVYLSREIAHAGARVHAGDVLIDIPWEARIVFVDLEPRANWGHRCAYIILQCEGNGCIRKDAQMPPFLKPGGMPFRLLSKGAEVPEWTVATL
;
A
#
# COMPACT_ATOMS: atom_id res chain seq x y z
N MET A 1 3.68 -20.10 -6.28
CA MET A 1 5.00 -19.43 -6.37
C MET A 1 4.84 -18.07 -5.71
N ARG A 2 5.68 -17.66 -4.75
CA ARG A 2 5.55 -16.31 -4.14
C ARG A 2 5.99 -15.28 -5.18
N GLU A 3 5.12 -14.33 -5.51
CA GLU A 3 5.47 -13.18 -6.34
C GLU A 3 6.62 -12.40 -5.68
N SER A 4 7.59 -11.95 -6.48
CA SER A 4 8.74 -11.18 -6.00
C SER A 4 8.33 -9.74 -5.69
N ASP A 5 9.10 -9.07 -4.85
CA ASP A 5 8.94 -7.64 -4.55
C ASP A 5 8.94 -6.78 -5.82
N GLN A 6 9.79 -7.14 -6.78
CA GLN A 6 9.86 -6.49 -8.09
C GLN A 6 8.53 -6.64 -8.86
N GLY A 7 7.98 -7.86 -8.94
CA GLY A 7 6.71 -8.08 -9.65
C GLY A 7 5.53 -7.36 -8.98
N ILE A 8 5.52 -7.31 -7.64
CA ILE A 8 4.52 -6.55 -6.89
C ILE A 8 4.66 -5.05 -7.21
N PHE A 9 5.87 -4.51 -7.19
CA PHE A 9 6.12 -3.10 -7.49
C PHE A 9 5.72 -2.74 -8.92
N GLU A 10 6.01 -3.59 -9.91
CA GLU A 10 5.58 -3.40 -11.31
C GLU A 10 4.06 -3.33 -11.46
N ARG A 11 3.33 -4.12 -10.67
CA ARG A 11 1.86 -4.03 -10.65
C ARG A 11 1.38 -2.73 -10.04
N VAL A 12 2.04 -2.24 -8.99
CA VAL A 12 1.73 -0.93 -8.38
C VAL A 12 2.03 0.19 -9.37
N SER A 13 3.16 0.14 -10.09
CA SER A 13 3.54 1.15 -11.08
C SER A 13 2.65 1.17 -12.31
N SER A 14 1.85 0.15 -12.56
CA SER A 14 0.80 0.22 -13.58
C SER A 14 -0.39 1.12 -13.20
N VAL A 15 -0.49 1.52 -11.92
CA VAL A 15 -1.62 2.29 -11.37
C VAL A 15 -1.27 3.78 -11.18
N PHE A 16 0.01 4.13 -11.22
CA PHE A 16 0.52 5.49 -10.97
C PHE A 16 1.54 5.87 -12.05
N ASP A 17 1.66 7.16 -12.35
CA ASP A 17 2.76 7.65 -13.18
C ASP A 17 4.09 7.70 -12.41
N ASP A 18 5.19 7.79 -13.16
CA ASP A 18 6.55 7.80 -12.62
C ASP A 18 6.79 9.02 -11.71
N GLU A 19 6.21 10.18 -12.03
CA GLU A 19 6.31 11.40 -11.23
C GLU A 19 5.71 11.17 -9.83
N THR A 20 4.52 10.58 -9.77
CA THR A 20 3.85 10.23 -8.53
C THR A 20 4.69 9.25 -7.72
N LEU A 21 5.20 8.17 -8.34
CA LEU A 21 5.99 7.18 -7.62
C LEU A 21 7.35 7.69 -7.15
N SER A 22 7.97 8.61 -7.89
CA SER A 22 9.22 9.25 -7.47
C SER A 22 9.08 10.06 -6.19
N ASN A 23 7.85 10.50 -5.87
CA ASN A 23 7.50 11.27 -4.67
C ASN A 23 6.74 10.45 -3.60
N ALA A 24 6.54 9.14 -3.82
CA ALA A 24 5.76 8.29 -2.94
C ALA A 24 6.61 7.28 -2.16
N ILE A 25 6.04 6.72 -1.08
CA ILE A 25 6.57 5.53 -0.41
C ILE A 25 5.58 4.39 -0.57
N VAL A 26 6.08 3.22 -0.97
CA VAL A 26 5.29 2.03 -1.18
C VAL A 26 5.61 1.01 -0.10
N TYR A 27 4.56 0.54 0.58
CA TYR A 27 4.62 -0.44 1.64
C TYR A 27 3.77 -1.66 1.29
N LEU A 28 4.27 -2.85 1.61
CA LEU A 28 3.57 -4.11 1.36
C LEU A 28 3.10 -4.73 2.67
N SER A 29 1.87 -5.25 2.69
CA SER A 29 1.35 -6.04 3.80
C SER A 29 2.22 -7.29 4.03
N ARG A 30 2.58 -7.53 5.29
CA ARG A 30 3.32 -8.76 5.64
C ARG A 30 2.42 -10.00 5.50
N GLU A 31 1.13 -9.80 5.70
CA GLU A 31 0.11 -10.83 5.65
C GLU A 31 -0.64 -10.84 4.31
N ILE A 32 -1.29 -11.96 4.02
CA ILE A 32 -2.22 -12.10 2.90
C ILE A 32 -3.62 -11.82 3.46
N ALA A 33 -4.38 -10.98 2.79
CA ALA A 33 -5.79 -10.78 3.08
C ALA A 33 -6.60 -11.89 2.40
N HIS A 34 -7.39 -12.62 3.18
CA HIS A 34 -8.14 -13.76 2.69
C HIS A 34 -9.41 -13.35 1.94
N ALA A 35 -9.80 -14.18 0.96
CA ALA A 35 -11.04 -13.96 0.22
C ALA A 35 -12.25 -13.89 1.17
N GLY A 36 -13.16 -12.95 0.90
CA GLY A 36 -14.34 -12.66 1.73
C GLY A 36 -14.05 -11.80 2.97
N ALA A 37 -12.80 -11.49 3.28
CA ALA A 37 -12.47 -10.63 4.41
C ALA A 37 -12.87 -9.16 4.17
N ARG A 38 -13.09 -8.45 5.27
CA ARG A 38 -13.22 -6.99 5.30
C ARG A 38 -12.08 -6.42 6.14
N VAL A 39 -11.19 -5.68 5.49
CA VAL A 39 -10.00 -5.11 6.14
C VAL A 39 -10.23 -3.63 6.39
N HIS A 40 -10.05 -3.22 7.65
CA HIS A 40 -9.96 -1.81 8.00
C HIS A 40 -8.51 -1.34 7.79
N ALA A 41 -8.31 -0.34 6.94
CA ALA A 41 -7.00 0.25 6.68
C ALA A 41 -7.13 1.77 6.76
N GLY A 42 -6.55 2.38 7.80
CA GLY A 42 -6.71 3.81 8.07
C GLY A 42 -8.18 4.21 8.30
N ASP A 43 -8.72 4.99 7.36
CA ASP A 43 -10.09 5.49 7.29
C ASP A 43 -10.99 4.71 6.31
N VAL A 44 -10.45 3.73 5.58
CA VAL A 44 -11.22 2.95 4.60
C VAL A 44 -11.53 1.53 5.08
N LEU A 45 -12.64 1.01 4.57
CA LEU A 45 -13.03 -0.39 4.67
C LEU A 45 -12.90 -1.03 3.28
N ILE A 46 -12.14 -2.13 3.22
CA ILE A 46 -11.78 -2.80 1.97
C ILE A 46 -12.40 -4.20 1.97
N ASP A 47 -13.32 -4.46 1.04
CA ASP A 47 -13.80 -5.81 0.74
C ASP A 47 -12.74 -6.56 -0.09
N ILE A 48 -12.41 -7.79 0.32
CA ILE A 48 -11.36 -8.61 -0.28
C ILE A 48 -12.00 -9.73 -1.11
N PRO A 49 -12.15 -9.58 -2.44
CA PRO A 49 -12.86 -10.57 -3.27
C PRO A 49 -12.07 -11.87 -3.54
N TRP A 50 -10.75 -11.86 -3.32
CA TRP A 50 -9.84 -12.97 -3.57
C TRP A 50 -8.64 -12.89 -2.61
N GLU A 51 -7.86 -13.97 -2.48
CA GLU A 51 -6.59 -13.92 -1.78
C GLU A 51 -5.72 -12.80 -2.34
N ALA A 52 -5.36 -11.83 -1.48
CA ALA A 52 -4.75 -10.59 -1.93
C ALA A 52 -3.60 -10.13 -1.04
N ARG A 53 -2.67 -9.40 -1.65
CA ARG A 53 -1.76 -8.51 -0.95
C ARG A 53 -2.35 -7.11 -0.90
N ILE A 54 -2.14 -6.42 0.21
CA ILE A 54 -2.51 -5.01 0.34
C ILE A 54 -1.23 -4.20 0.30
N VAL A 55 -1.18 -3.23 -0.61
CA VAL A 55 -0.10 -2.27 -0.72
C VAL A 55 -0.62 -0.93 -0.23
N PHE A 56 0.09 -0.31 0.71
CA PHE A 56 -0.15 1.07 1.10
C PHE A 56 0.82 1.98 0.35
N VAL A 57 0.31 3.04 -0.26
CA VAL A 57 1.07 4.04 -0.99
C VAL A 57 0.87 5.38 -0.31
N ASP A 58 1.92 5.88 0.33
CA ASP A 58 1.98 7.24 0.86
C ASP A 58 2.34 8.19 -0.28
N LEU A 59 1.39 9.01 -0.72
CA LEU A 59 1.58 9.94 -1.84
C LEU A 59 2.10 11.30 -1.36
N GLU A 60 2.13 11.54 -0.05
CA GLU A 60 2.51 12.81 0.55
C GLU A 60 3.38 12.57 1.81
N PRO A 61 4.52 11.87 1.70
CA PRO A 61 5.29 11.38 2.85
C PRO A 61 5.90 12.48 3.73
N ARG A 62 5.89 13.73 3.26
CA ARG A 62 6.34 14.91 4.03
C ARG A 62 5.24 15.47 4.93
N ALA A 63 4.01 14.97 4.84
CA ALA A 63 2.87 15.41 5.63
C ALA A 63 2.74 14.58 6.93
N ASN A 64 2.51 15.26 8.05
CA ASN A 64 2.49 14.61 9.37
C ASN A 64 1.09 14.15 9.84
N TRP A 65 0.02 14.61 9.19
CA TRP A 65 -1.38 14.29 9.56
C TRP A 65 -2.09 13.59 8.40
N GLY A 66 -3.43 13.71 8.32
CA GLY A 66 -4.17 13.21 7.17
C GLY A 66 -3.64 13.80 5.87
N HIS A 67 -3.36 12.93 4.91
CA HIS A 67 -2.72 13.25 3.65
C HIS A 67 -3.14 12.24 2.58
N ARG A 68 -2.96 12.59 1.31
CA ARG A 68 -3.36 11.71 0.21
C ARG A 68 -2.55 10.43 0.26
N CYS A 69 -3.25 9.32 0.37
CA CYS A 69 -2.66 8.00 0.28
C CYS A 69 -3.61 7.06 -0.45
N ALA A 70 -3.11 5.87 -0.79
CA ALA A 70 -3.92 4.86 -1.46
C ALA A 70 -3.60 3.46 -0.94
N TYR A 71 -4.61 2.60 -0.97
CA TYR A 71 -4.46 1.17 -0.81
C TYR A 71 -4.68 0.49 -2.16
N ILE A 72 -3.70 -0.29 -2.61
CA ILE A 72 -3.79 -1.12 -3.81
C ILE A 72 -3.93 -2.58 -3.37
N ILE A 73 -5.03 -3.20 -3.76
CA ILE A 73 -5.34 -4.60 -3.46
C ILE A 73 -4.97 -5.41 -4.69
N LEU A 74 -3.93 -6.24 -4.55
CA LEU A 74 -3.40 -7.05 -5.64
C LEU A 74 -3.77 -8.51 -5.43
N GLN A 75 -4.41 -9.12 -6.43
CA GLN A 75 -4.70 -10.56 -6.42
C GLN A 75 -3.41 -11.37 -6.39
N CYS A 76 -3.30 -12.34 -5.48
CA CYS A 76 -2.13 -13.22 -5.37
C CYS A 76 -1.99 -14.15 -6.58
N GLU A 77 -3.11 -14.69 -7.08
CA GLU A 77 -3.15 -15.59 -8.24
C GLU A 77 -4.03 -14.96 -9.33
N GLY A 78 -3.43 -14.10 -10.14
CA GLY A 78 -4.11 -13.39 -11.24
C GLY A 78 -3.76 -11.91 -11.30
N ASN A 79 -4.45 -11.20 -12.19
CA ASN A 79 -4.16 -9.79 -12.49
C ASN A 79 -5.17 -8.83 -11.84
N GLY A 80 -6.01 -9.30 -10.92
CA GLY A 80 -6.94 -8.45 -10.19
C GLY A 80 -6.22 -7.32 -9.45
N CYS A 81 -6.72 -6.11 -9.61
CA CYS A 81 -6.21 -4.89 -8.99
C CYS A 81 -7.38 -3.99 -8.61
N ILE A 82 -7.40 -3.53 -7.35
CA ILE A 82 -8.37 -2.53 -6.88
C ILE A 82 -7.59 -1.41 -6.23
N ARG A 83 -7.90 -0.16 -6.61
CA ARG A 83 -7.40 1.04 -5.95
C ARG A 83 -8.47 1.61 -5.02
N LYS A 84 -8.06 1.99 -3.82
CA LYS A 84 -8.86 2.76 -2.87
C LYS A 84 -8.06 3.94 -2.38
N ASP A 85 -8.48 5.14 -2.75
CA ASP A 85 -7.92 6.37 -2.21
C ASP A 85 -8.37 6.55 -0.75
N ALA A 86 -7.49 7.12 0.07
CA ALA A 86 -7.64 7.29 1.50
C ALA A 86 -6.99 8.59 1.97
N GLN A 87 -7.25 8.99 3.21
CA GLN A 87 -6.62 10.15 3.82
C GLN A 87 -5.87 9.83 5.12
N MET A 88 -5.98 8.60 5.61
CA MET A 88 -5.33 8.19 6.86
C MET A 88 -4.41 6.99 6.63
N PRO A 89 -3.11 7.12 6.96
CA PRO A 89 -2.18 6.00 6.98
C PRO A 89 -2.63 4.88 7.92
N PRO A 90 -2.21 3.63 7.68
CA PRO A 90 -2.63 2.49 8.49
C PRO A 90 -2.00 2.47 9.89
N PHE A 91 -1.02 3.33 10.17
CA PHE A 91 -0.18 3.29 11.37
C PHE A 91 -0.80 3.93 12.62
N LEU A 92 -1.91 4.67 12.48
CA LEU A 92 -2.48 5.45 13.58
C LEU A 92 -3.35 4.63 14.55
N LYS A 93 -3.73 3.39 14.20
CA LYS A 93 -4.63 2.56 15.02
C LYS A 93 -3.93 1.28 15.49
N PRO A 94 -3.94 0.97 16.80
CA PRO A 94 -3.50 -0.32 17.32
C PRO A 94 -4.27 -1.47 16.67
N GLY A 95 -3.58 -2.56 16.32
CA GLY A 95 -4.19 -3.74 15.69
C GLY A 95 -4.41 -3.65 14.17
N GLY A 96 -3.87 -2.61 13.53
CA GLY A 96 -3.82 -2.53 12.06
C GLY A 96 -2.93 -3.59 11.43
N MET A 97 -3.15 -3.87 10.14
CA MET A 97 -2.35 -4.84 9.37
C MET A 97 -0.87 -4.40 9.36
N PRO A 98 0.09 -5.32 9.59
CA PRO A 98 1.50 -4.99 9.56
C PRO A 98 1.99 -4.79 8.13
N PHE A 99 2.76 -3.72 7.90
CA PHE A 99 3.39 -3.42 6.62
C PHE A 99 4.93 -3.50 6.72
N ARG A 100 5.58 -3.57 5.56
CA ARG A 100 7.02 -3.39 5.41
C ARG A 100 7.31 -2.49 4.23
N LEU A 101 8.43 -1.77 4.27
CA LEU A 101 8.89 -0.99 3.12
C LEU A 101 9.08 -1.92 1.91
N LEU A 102 8.51 -1.54 0.78
CA LEU A 102 8.72 -2.19 -0.52
C LEU A 102 9.60 -1.31 -1.41
N SER A 103 9.27 -0.01 -1.50
CA SER A 103 10.03 0.95 -2.30
C SER A 103 9.88 2.36 -1.74
N LYS A 104 10.88 3.20 -1.97
CA LYS A 104 10.89 4.62 -1.63
C LYS A 104 11.24 5.40 -2.90
N GLY A 105 10.42 6.39 -3.22
CA GLY A 105 10.69 7.31 -4.32
C GLY A 105 12.05 8.01 -4.16
N ALA A 106 12.64 8.38 -5.31
CA ALA A 106 13.94 9.04 -5.35
C ALA A 106 13.91 10.42 -4.65
N GLU A 107 12.80 11.14 -4.74
CA GLU A 107 12.61 12.50 -4.20
C GLU A 107 12.13 12.50 -2.74
N VAL A 108 11.94 11.32 -2.17
CA VAL A 108 11.43 11.15 -0.81
C VAL A 108 12.58 11.12 0.20
N PRO A 109 12.60 12.03 1.19
CA PRO A 109 13.64 12.04 2.22
C PRO A 109 13.57 10.80 3.12
N GLU A 110 14.73 10.27 3.53
CA GLU A 110 14.80 9.05 4.36
C GLU A 110 14.02 9.16 5.68
N TRP A 111 14.01 10.35 6.30
CA TRP A 111 13.32 10.59 7.58
C TRP A 111 11.80 10.42 7.51
N THR A 112 11.21 10.40 6.31
CA THR A 112 9.77 10.21 6.11
C THR A 112 9.34 8.74 6.14
N VAL A 113 10.29 7.80 6.07
CA VAL A 113 9.98 6.37 6.11
C VAL A 113 9.46 6.01 7.50
N ALA A 114 8.22 5.53 7.55
CA ALA A 114 7.64 4.98 8.77
C ALA A 114 8.53 3.86 9.35
N THR A 115 8.96 4.02 10.60
CA THR A 115 9.61 2.97 11.39
C THR A 115 8.52 2.04 11.94
N LEU A 116 8.41 0.84 11.36
CA LEU A 116 7.37 -0.16 11.66
C LEU A 116 7.91 -1.35 12.47
#